data_AF-A0A9W2YN65-F1
#
_entry.id   AF-A0A9W2YN65-F1
#
_cell.length_a   1.000
_cell.length_b   1.000
_cell.length_c   1.000
_cell.angle_alpha   90.00
_cell.angle_beta   90.00
_cell.angle_gamma   90.00
#
_symmetry.space_group_name_H-M   'P 1'
#
loop_
_entity.id
_entity.type
_entity.pdbx_description
1 polymer ?
#
loop_
_entity_poly.entity_id
_entity_poly.type
_entity_poly.pdbx_seq_one_letter_code
_entity_poly.pdbx_strand_id
1 'polypeptide(L)'
;MKVVVFITSAAVIIGLITCQKTADPTMSNCDYLVNAGTNAAGVQEVSVGSPFKIFTTARVPEVTPGHPIQVTIGPFSQHLNFFNFTDFILYATPSNTANLEIEFIGTPNPHVGVFQMFDQWRAGAGGLSCNPRSRTEDSVGAFEERLLGIYRRYYPNNPMLQRYQPPARNQVSVLWWPTKEALMYPEVKFIANLKSMNNWFRIESTSWKVNRPVDQWANTERMLTQYQNLQHNMRAMERRLEQPL
;
A
#
# COMPACT_ATOMS: atom_id res chain seq x y z
N MET A 1 -19.17 -44.38 -57.65
CA MET A 1 -18.44 -44.09 -56.39
C MET A 1 -18.47 -42.58 -56.17
N LYS A 2 -19.12 -42.13 -55.09
CA LYS A 2 -19.17 -40.71 -54.68
C LYS A 2 -17.90 -40.40 -53.91
N VAL A 3 -17.09 -39.46 -54.39
CA VAL A 3 -15.96 -38.92 -53.65
C VAL A 3 -16.50 -37.81 -52.75
N VAL A 4 -16.53 -38.08 -51.46
CA VAL A 4 -16.68 -37.07 -50.41
C VAL A 4 -15.28 -36.78 -49.90
N VAL A 5 -14.79 -35.54 -50.07
CA VAL A 5 -13.64 -35.05 -49.32
C VAL A 5 -14.00 -33.68 -48.78
N PHE A 6 -13.89 -33.60 -47.46
CA PHE A 6 -14.29 -32.51 -46.59
C PHE A 6 -13.40 -31.29 -46.76
N ILE A 7 -14.02 -30.12 -46.74
CA ILE A 7 -13.36 -28.83 -46.52
C ILE A 7 -13.00 -28.79 -45.03
N THR A 8 -11.71 -28.97 -44.70
CA THR A 8 -11.21 -28.68 -43.34
C THR A 8 -10.87 -27.21 -43.25
N SER A 9 -11.74 -26.46 -42.60
CA SER A 9 -11.51 -25.09 -42.14
C SER A 9 -10.24 -25.05 -41.28
N ALA A 10 -9.22 -24.34 -41.75
CA ALA A 10 -8.05 -24.02 -40.95
C ALA A 10 -8.47 -23.03 -39.86
N ALA A 11 -8.74 -23.54 -38.65
CA ALA A 11 -8.87 -22.71 -37.47
C ALA A 11 -7.50 -22.09 -37.18
N VAL A 12 -7.38 -20.80 -37.45
CA VAL A 12 -6.27 -19.97 -36.99
C VAL A 12 -6.37 -19.93 -35.47
N ILE A 13 -5.61 -20.79 -34.79
CA ILE A 13 -5.33 -20.66 -33.37
C ILE A 13 -4.43 -19.43 -33.25
N ILE A 14 -5.06 -18.27 -33.03
CA ILE A 14 -4.37 -17.10 -32.48
C ILE A 14 -4.02 -17.51 -31.06
N GLY A 15 -2.85 -18.11 -30.90
CA GLY A 15 -2.21 -18.25 -29.62
C GLY A 15 -2.00 -16.84 -29.09
N LEU A 16 -2.86 -16.44 -28.15
CA LEU A 16 -2.55 -15.38 -27.20
C LEU A 16 -1.30 -15.81 -26.46
N ILE A 17 -0.14 -15.47 -27.04
CA ILE A 17 1.10 -15.38 -26.31
C ILE A 17 0.86 -14.23 -25.34
N THR A 18 0.35 -14.56 -24.15
CA THR A 18 0.51 -13.71 -22.99
C THR A 18 2.01 -13.59 -22.80
N CYS A 19 2.57 -12.54 -23.38
CA CYS A 19 3.92 -12.10 -23.10
C CYS A 19 3.90 -11.69 -21.62
N GLN A 20 4.11 -12.67 -20.72
CA GLN A 20 4.56 -12.41 -19.37
C GLN A 20 5.90 -11.71 -19.56
N LYS A 21 5.85 -10.37 -19.63
CA LYS A 21 7.02 -9.51 -19.67
C LYS A 21 7.82 -9.87 -18.43
N THR A 22 8.83 -10.71 -18.62
CA THR A 22 9.69 -11.19 -17.56
C THR A 22 10.22 -9.97 -16.84
N ALA A 23 9.91 -9.88 -15.54
CA ALA A 23 10.32 -8.77 -14.69
C ALA A 23 11.80 -8.46 -14.93
N ASP A 24 12.09 -7.19 -15.19
CA ASP A 24 13.44 -6.71 -15.45
C ASP A 24 14.33 -6.99 -14.21
N PRO A 25 15.41 -7.77 -14.35
CA PRO A 25 16.29 -8.12 -13.24
C PRO A 25 17.06 -6.90 -12.68
N THR A 26 17.03 -5.75 -13.35
CA THR A 26 17.71 -4.52 -12.90
C THR A 26 16.89 -3.66 -11.94
N MET A 27 15.59 -3.94 -11.75
CA MET A 27 14.77 -3.20 -10.80
C MET A 27 15.16 -3.49 -9.35
N SER A 28 15.19 -2.46 -8.50
CA SER A 28 15.39 -2.65 -7.05
C SER A 28 14.26 -3.52 -6.46
N ASN A 29 14.55 -4.31 -5.41
CA ASN A 29 13.52 -5.15 -4.77
C ASN A 29 12.34 -4.33 -4.25
N CYS A 30 12.61 -3.08 -3.85
CA CYS A 30 11.61 -2.12 -3.45
C CYS A 30 10.73 -1.68 -4.62
N ASP A 31 11.32 -1.27 -5.75
CA ASP A 31 10.54 -0.90 -6.93
C ASP A 31 9.73 -2.07 -7.47
N TYR A 32 10.24 -3.29 -7.35
CA TYR A 32 9.48 -4.49 -7.67
C TYR A 32 8.22 -4.60 -6.84
N LEU A 33 8.34 -4.57 -5.51
CA LEU A 33 7.21 -4.84 -4.62
C LEU A 33 6.23 -3.65 -4.56
N VAL A 34 6.73 -2.41 -4.62
CA VAL A 34 5.90 -1.20 -4.62
C VAL A 34 5.09 -1.08 -5.92
N ASN A 35 5.68 -1.45 -7.06
CA ASN A 35 5.01 -1.43 -8.37
C ASN A 35 4.46 -2.80 -8.80
N ALA A 36 4.53 -3.81 -7.92
CA ALA A 36 3.93 -5.11 -8.16
C ALA A 36 2.41 -4.95 -8.17
N GLY A 37 1.79 -5.22 -9.33
CA GLY A 37 0.38 -4.97 -9.58
C GLY A 37 0.08 -3.77 -10.48
N THR A 38 1.05 -2.88 -10.75
CA THR A 38 0.88 -1.76 -11.70
C THR A 38 1.66 -1.94 -13.00
N ASN A 39 2.83 -2.60 -12.97
CA ASN A 39 3.74 -2.67 -14.13
C ASN A 39 4.07 -4.10 -14.62
N ALA A 40 3.55 -5.14 -13.96
CA ALA A 40 3.77 -6.52 -14.37
C ALA A 40 2.69 -6.97 -15.38
N ALA A 41 2.96 -6.73 -16.67
CA ALA A 41 2.37 -7.46 -17.80
C ALA A 41 0.84 -7.40 -17.99
N GLY A 42 0.24 -6.20 -18.07
CA GLY A 42 -1.11 -6.05 -18.64
C GLY A 42 -2.23 -6.77 -17.87
N VAL A 43 -1.96 -7.24 -16.66
CA VAL A 43 -2.99 -7.72 -15.73
C VAL A 43 -3.46 -6.51 -14.95
N GLN A 44 -4.58 -5.99 -15.43
CA GLN A 44 -5.45 -5.07 -14.72
C GLN A 44 -5.83 -5.68 -13.35
N GLU A 45 -6.15 -4.80 -12.42
CA GLU A 45 -6.83 -5.06 -11.14
C GLU A 45 -5.93 -5.31 -9.92
N VAL A 46 -5.68 -4.22 -9.19
CA VAL A 46 -5.97 -4.26 -7.75
C VAL A 46 -7.39 -4.82 -7.60
N SER A 47 -7.53 -6.13 -7.35
CA SER A 47 -8.86 -6.74 -7.25
C SER A 47 -9.65 -6.08 -6.13
N VAL A 48 -10.84 -5.58 -6.49
CA VAL A 48 -11.87 -5.15 -5.53
C VAL A 48 -12.32 -6.39 -4.76
N GLY A 49 -11.79 -6.58 -3.54
CA GLY A 49 -12.09 -7.74 -2.70
C GLY A 49 -10.86 -8.60 -2.37
N SER A 50 -9.83 -7.98 -1.78
CA SER A 50 -8.72 -8.75 -1.21
C SER A 50 -9.24 -9.64 -0.06
N PRO A 51 -8.81 -10.91 0.04
CA PRO A 51 -9.13 -11.73 1.19
C PRO A 51 -8.38 -11.30 2.46
N PHE A 52 -7.54 -10.27 2.36
CA PHE A 52 -6.73 -9.73 3.44
C PHE A 52 -7.11 -8.28 3.79
N LYS A 53 -6.79 -7.87 5.00
CA LYS A 53 -6.93 -6.49 5.50
C LYS A 53 -5.76 -6.12 6.40
N ILE A 54 -5.46 -4.83 6.48
CA ILE A 54 -4.54 -4.28 7.47
C ILE A 54 -5.32 -3.95 8.74
N PHE A 55 -4.96 -4.60 9.84
CA PHE A 55 -5.41 -4.29 11.19
C PHE A 55 -4.34 -3.47 11.90
N THR A 56 -4.78 -2.47 12.66
CA THR A 56 -3.87 -1.61 13.43
C THR A 56 -4.30 -1.61 14.89
N THR A 57 -3.33 -1.67 15.80
CA THR A 57 -3.58 -1.67 17.25
C THR A 57 -2.49 -0.86 17.93
N ALA A 58 -2.89 0.08 18.78
CA ALA A 58 -1.97 0.91 19.53
C ALA A 58 -2.51 1.19 20.93
N ARG A 59 -1.63 1.56 21.86
CA ARG A 59 -2.01 1.98 23.22
C ARG A 59 -2.61 3.38 23.25
N VAL A 60 -2.28 4.20 22.26
CA VAL A 60 -2.76 5.58 22.08
C VAL A 60 -3.64 5.66 20.83
N PRO A 61 -4.67 6.52 20.80
CA PRO A 61 -5.61 6.59 19.69
C PRO A 61 -5.06 7.31 18.45
N GLU A 62 -3.92 7.99 18.56
CA GLU A 62 -3.34 8.85 17.51
C GLU A 62 -1.83 8.63 17.41
N VAL A 63 -1.25 8.94 16.25
CA VAL A 63 0.20 8.85 16.04
C VAL A 63 0.91 9.82 16.98
N THR A 64 1.59 9.28 17.97
CA THR A 64 2.26 10.04 19.04
C THR A 64 3.73 9.63 19.08
N PRO A 65 4.66 10.59 19.27
CA PRO A 65 6.09 10.26 19.40
C PRO A 65 6.33 9.18 20.46
N GLY A 66 7.22 8.23 20.15
CA GLY A 66 7.62 7.17 21.08
C GLY A 66 6.56 6.09 21.37
N HIS A 67 5.41 6.13 20.71
CA HIS A 67 4.36 5.13 20.86
C HIS A 67 4.18 4.34 19.55
N PRO A 68 4.53 3.05 19.52
CA PRO A 68 4.43 2.27 18.30
C PRO A 68 2.98 1.87 18.01
N ILE A 69 2.70 1.67 16.73
CA ILE A 69 1.45 1.08 16.24
C ILE A 69 1.78 -0.33 15.77
N GLN A 70 1.10 -1.33 16.29
CA GLN A 70 1.15 -2.68 15.75
C GLN A 70 0.33 -2.72 14.46
N VAL A 71 0.96 -3.07 13.36
CA VAL A 71 0.36 -3.19 12.03
C VAL A 71 0.37 -4.66 11.64
N THR A 72 -0.80 -5.21 11.33
CA THR A 72 -0.97 -6.62 11.03
C THR A 72 -1.67 -6.79 9.70
N ILE A 73 -1.05 -7.50 8.77
CA ILE A 73 -1.71 -8.03 7.59
C ILE A 73 -2.30 -9.38 7.99
N GLY A 74 -3.60 -9.56 7.80
CA GLY A 74 -4.26 -10.81 8.08
C GLY A 74 -5.52 -10.98 7.24
N PRO A 75 -6.19 -12.14 7.32
CA PRO A 75 -7.42 -12.39 6.59
C PRO A 75 -8.53 -11.43 7.05
N PHE A 76 -9.30 -10.92 6.09
CA PHE A 76 -10.41 -10.00 6.36
C PHE A 76 -11.51 -10.65 7.23
N SER A 77 -11.70 -11.96 7.07
CA SER A 77 -12.69 -12.77 7.78
C SER A 77 -12.10 -14.13 8.16
N GLN A 78 -12.56 -14.70 9.28
CA GLN A 78 -12.13 -16.04 9.73
C GLN A 78 -12.39 -17.14 8.68
N HIS A 79 -13.42 -16.97 7.85
CA HIS A 79 -13.73 -17.90 6.76
C HIS A 79 -12.68 -17.87 5.64
N LEU A 80 -11.82 -16.86 5.58
CA LEU A 80 -10.78 -16.68 4.57
C LEU A 80 -9.38 -17.07 5.08
N ASN A 81 -9.29 -17.72 6.25
CA ASN A 81 -8.02 -18.14 6.86
C ASN A 81 -7.21 -19.16 6.03
N PHE A 82 -7.81 -19.74 4.98
CA PHE A 82 -7.14 -20.65 4.07
C PHE A 82 -6.33 -19.93 2.98
N PHE A 83 -6.54 -18.63 2.76
CA PHE A 83 -5.71 -17.83 1.86
C PHE A 83 -4.37 -17.52 2.52
N ASN A 84 -3.30 -17.58 1.71
CA ASN A 84 -1.95 -17.26 2.13
C ASN A 84 -1.25 -16.38 1.08
N PHE A 85 -0.19 -15.70 1.48
CA PHE A 85 0.63 -14.88 0.62
C PHE A 85 2.12 -15.23 0.79
N THR A 86 2.86 -15.11 -0.31
CA THR A 86 4.30 -15.46 -0.40
C THR A 86 5.15 -14.20 -0.45
N ASP A 87 4.90 -13.34 -1.42
CA ASP A 87 5.58 -12.05 -1.53
C ASP A 87 4.69 -10.94 -0.94
N PHE A 88 5.29 -10.00 -0.24
CA PHE A 88 4.59 -8.79 0.20
C PHE A 88 5.55 -7.63 0.46
N ILE A 89 5.01 -6.43 0.48
CA ILE A 89 5.62 -5.26 1.09
C ILE A 89 4.57 -4.50 1.88
N LEU A 90 4.97 -3.96 3.03
CA LEU A 90 4.19 -3.08 3.87
C LEU A 90 5.02 -1.83 4.12
N TYR A 91 4.41 -0.67 3.92
CA TYR A 91 5.04 0.62 4.13
C TYR A 91 4.02 1.65 4.58
N ALA A 92 4.50 2.75 5.14
CA ALA A 92 3.67 3.85 5.60
C ALA A 92 3.79 5.04 4.64
N THR A 93 2.70 5.77 4.45
CA THR A 93 2.67 6.98 3.62
C THR A 93 1.71 8.02 4.21
N PRO A 94 1.95 9.33 4.01
CA PRO A 94 0.96 10.34 4.32
C PRO A 94 -0.36 10.08 3.60
N SER A 95 -1.48 10.25 4.31
CA SER A 95 -2.80 10.28 3.69
C SER A 95 -2.98 11.66 3.06
N ASN A 96 -2.91 11.76 1.73
CA ASN A 96 -3.21 13.01 1.05
C ASN A 96 -4.69 13.35 1.22
N THR A 97 -5.02 14.15 2.23
CA THR A 97 -6.26 14.91 2.21
C THR A 97 -6.06 16.05 1.22
N ALA A 98 -6.64 15.89 0.02
CA ALA A 98 -6.75 16.97 -0.95
C ALA A 98 -7.16 18.28 -0.26
N ASN A 99 -6.49 19.38 -0.62
CA ASN A 99 -6.76 20.77 -0.21
C ASN A 99 -5.99 21.34 0.98
N LEU A 100 -4.98 20.67 1.52
CA LEU A 100 -3.92 21.42 2.20
C LEU A 100 -2.86 21.76 1.14
N GLU A 101 -2.85 23.02 0.71
CA GLU A 101 -1.68 23.66 0.11
C GLU A 101 -0.56 23.64 1.15
N ILE A 102 0.02 22.45 1.36
CA ILE A 102 1.20 22.31 2.18
C ILE A 102 2.31 22.85 1.31
N GLU A 103 2.69 24.12 1.50
CA GLU A 103 3.97 24.72 1.08
C GLU A 103 5.18 24.02 1.74
N PHE A 104 5.12 22.71 1.95
CA PHE A 104 6.28 21.93 2.30
C PHE A 104 6.92 21.47 1.01
N ILE A 105 8.20 21.83 0.91
CA ILE A 105 9.22 21.19 0.08
C ILE A 105 9.21 19.68 0.41
N GLY A 106 8.24 18.96 -0.11
CA GLY A 106 7.93 17.60 0.30
C GLY A 106 8.45 16.64 -0.73
N THR A 107 9.54 15.94 -0.41
CA THR A 107 10.07 14.91 -1.29
C THR A 107 9.05 13.83 -1.60
N PRO A 108 9.04 13.29 -2.83
CA PRO A 108 7.99 12.39 -3.32
C PRO A 108 7.85 11.06 -2.54
N ASN A 109 8.75 10.77 -1.61
CA ASN A 109 8.64 9.67 -0.65
C ASN A 109 9.23 10.14 0.71
N PRO A 110 8.41 10.55 1.68
CA PRO A 110 8.90 10.89 3.02
C PRO A 110 9.15 9.64 3.87
N HIS A 111 10.17 9.65 4.72
CA HIS A 111 10.48 8.56 5.63
C HIS A 111 9.67 8.73 6.92
N VAL A 112 8.40 8.31 6.87
CA VAL A 112 7.42 8.56 7.93
C VAL A 112 7.45 7.56 9.08
N GLY A 113 8.33 6.57 9.08
CA GLY A 113 8.48 5.70 10.23
C GLY A 113 9.39 4.51 9.99
N VAL A 114 9.71 3.83 11.09
CA VAL A 114 10.58 2.66 11.10
C VAL A 114 9.76 1.43 11.47
N PHE A 115 9.90 0.37 10.70
CA PHE A 115 9.27 -0.91 10.95
C PHE A 115 10.20 -1.81 11.76
N GLN A 116 9.61 -2.57 12.68
CA GLN A 116 10.27 -3.60 13.45
C GLN A 116 9.40 -4.85 13.42
N MET A 117 9.89 -5.90 12.79
CA MET A 117 9.14 -7.15 12.65
C MET A 117 9.32 -8.04 13.87
N PHE A 118 8.26 -8.76 14.27
CA PHE A 118 8.37 -9.80 15.28
C PHE A 118 9.00 -11.06 14.71
N ASP A 119 9.91 -11.70 15.46
CA ASP A 119 10.66 -12.87 14.99
C ASP A 119 9.76 -14.03 14.55
N GLN A 120 8.63 -14.24 15.23
CA GLN A 120 7.66 -15.28 14.88
C GLN A 120 7.01 -15.10 13.49
N TRP A 121 6.97 -13.87 12.98
CA TRP A 121 6.39 -13.53 11.67
C TRP A 121 7.46 -13.31 10.59
N ARG A 122 8.73 -13.49 10.95
CA ARG A 122 9.87 -13.20 10.09
C ARG A 122 9.87 -14.11 8.88
N ALA A 123 9.84 -15.44 9.05
CA ALA A 123 9.73 -16.44 7.98
C ALA A 123 10.30 -16.01 6.59
N GLY A 124 11.52 -15.46 6.54
CA GLY A 124 12.21 -14.96 5.34
C GLY A 124 11.78 -13.58 4.79
N ALA A 125 10.78 -12.94 5.38
CA ALA A 125 10.59 -11.49 5.34
C ALA A 125 11.70 -10.75 6.12
N GLY A 126 11.83 -9.45 5.86
CA GLY A 126 12.78 -8.57 6.55
C GLY A 126 12.43 -7.10 6.37
N GLY A 127 13.06 -6.25 7.18
CA GLY A 127 13.00 -4.82 6.95
C GLY A 127 13.78 -4.44 5.68
N LEU A 128 13.24 -3.44 4.98
CA LEU A 128 13.76 -2.91 3.73
C LEU A 128 13.91 -1.40 3.86
N SER A 129 14.87 -0.84 3.14
CA SER A 129 15.03 0.61 2.99
C SER A 129 14.70 0.97 1.55
N CYS A 130 13.42 1.26 1.30
CA CYS A 130 12.88 1.55 -0.03
C CYS A 130 12.92 3.03 -0.39
N ASN A 131 12.98 3.91 0.60
CA ASN A 131 13.25 5.32 0.41
C ASN A 131 14.76 5.54 0.26
N PRO A 132 15.24 6.18 -0.83
CA PRO A 132 16.64 6.51 -1.00
C PRO A 132 17.25 7.35 0.12
N ARG A 133 16.42 8.06 0.90
CA ARG A 133 16.83 8.88 2.04
C ARG A 133 16.75 8.15 3.38
N SER A 134 16.06 7.01 3.44
CA SER A 134 16.00 6.24 4.67
C SER A 134 17.37 5.60 4.94
N ARG A 135 17.75 5.60 6.21
CA ARG A 135 18.90 4.83 6.73
C ARG A 135 18.44 3.67 7.61
N THR A 136 17.14 3.44 7.66
CA THR A 136 16.45 2.50 8.55
C THR A 136 15.44 1.68 7.75
N GLU A 137 14.89 0.67 8.39
CA GLU A 137 13.84 -0.19 7.81
C GLU A 137 12.54 0.62 7.69
N ASP A 138 12.35 1.32 6.57
CA ASP A 138 11.17 2.17 6.30
C ASP A 138 9.99 1.40 5.71
N SER A 139 10.21 0.11 5.47
CA SER A 139 9.27 -0.83 4.93
C SER A 139 9.67 -2.22 5.40
N VAL A 140 8.74 -3.16 5.29
CA VAL A 140 8.98 -4.57 5.59
C VAL A 140 8.41 -5.40 4.46
N GLY A 141 9.11 -6.43 4.03
CA GLY A 141 8.62 -7.24 2.93
C GLY A 141 9.34 -8.57 2.78
N ALA A 142 8.76 -9.38 1.91
CA ALA A 142 9.28 -10.64 1.44
C ALA A 142 9.21 -10.67 -0.08
N PHE A 143 10.27 -11.15 -0.72
CA PHE A 143 10.43 -11.21 -2.17
C PHE A 143 11.11 -12.52 -2.58
N GLU A 144 10.90 -13.58 -1.79
CA GLU A 144 11.56 -14.87 -1.96
C GLU A 144 11.11 -15.54 -3.25
N GLU A 145 9.86 -15.37 -3.67
CA GLU A 145 9.38 -15.94 -4.92
C GLU A 145 10.08 -15.30 -6.13
N ARG A 146 10.29 -13.97 -6.10
CA ARG A 146 11.12 -13.26 -7.08
C ARG A 146 12.57 -13.75 -7.07
N LEU A 147 13.22 -13.81 -5.91
CA LEU A 147 14.61 -14.27 -5.82
C LEU A 147 14.75 -15.69 -6.34
N LEU A 148 13.83 -16.58 -5.96
CA LEU A 148 13.83 -17.96 -6.40
C LEU A 148 13.66 -18.08 -7.93
N GLY A 149 12.79 -17.26 -8.52
CA GLY A 149 12.66 -17.18 -9.98
C GLY A 149 13.95 -16.76 -10.67
N ILE A 150 14.64 -15.76 -10.14
CA ILE A 150 15.95 -15.31 -10.63
C ILE A 150 17.00 -16.43 -10.49
N TYR A 151 17.13 -17.02 -9.30
CA TYR A 151 18.12 -18.07 -9.04
C TYR A 151 17.89 -19.33 -9.89
N ARG A 152 16.64 -19.76 -10.09
CA ARG A 152 16.31 -20.89 -10.97
C ARG A 152 16.70 -20.62 -12.42
N ARG A 153 16.65 -19.36 -12.89
CA ARG A 153 17.08 -18.99 -14.24
C ARG A 153 18.59 -19.07 -14.41
N TYR A 154 19.37 -18.64 -13.40
CA TYR A 154 20.83 -18.68 -13.43
C TYR A 154 21.40 -20.07 -13.11
N TYR A 155 20.70 -20.87 -12.30
CA TYR A 155 21.13 -22.19 -11.85
C TYR A 155 20.03 -23.25 -12.10
N PRO A 156 19.66 -23.51 -13.37
CA PRO A 156 18.51 -24.35 -13.71
C PRO A 156 18.64 -25.79 -13.24
N ASN A 157 19.87 -26.31 -13.17
CA ASN A 157 20.15 -27.70 -12.82
C ASN A 157 20.35 -27.93 -11.31
N ASN A 158 20.18 -26.91 -10.47
CA ASN A 158 20.36 -27.07 -9.03
C ASN A 158 19.11 -27.72 -8.40
N PRO A 159 19.18 -28.97 -7.91
CA PRO A 159 18.01 -29.69 -7.41
C PRO A 159 17.44 -29.08 -6.11
N MET A 160 18.24 -28.36 -5.33
CA MET A 160 17.74 -27.68 -4.12
C MET A 160 16.83 -26.51 -4.49
N LEU A 161 17.22 -25.69 -5.46
CA LEU A 161 16.41 -24.55 -5.91
C LEU A 161 15.08 -25.00 -6.55
N GLN A 162 15.08 -26.12 -7.26
CA GLN A 162 13.85 -26.66 -7.87
C GLN A 162 12.85 -27.17 -6.82
N ARG A 163 13.34 -27.67 -5.67
CA ARG A 163 12.51 -28.19 -4.58
C ARG A 163 12.10 -27.14 -3.56
N TYR A 164 12.87 -26.05 -3.44
CA TYR A 164 12.57 -24.98 -2.50
C TYR A 164 11.22 -24.33 -2.82
N GLN A 165 10.39 -24.17 -1.79
CA GLN A 165 9.12 -23.45 -1.87
C GLN A 165 9.20 -22.22 -0.96
N PRO A 166 8.85 -21.03 -1.45
CA PRO A 166 8.77 -19.84 -0.61
C PRO A 166 7.82 -20.05 0.57
N PRO A 167 8.14 -19.53 1.76
CA PRO A 167 7.24 -19.59 2.91
C PRO A 167 5.90 -18.91 2.60
N ALA A 168 4.80 -19.64 2.80
CA ALA A 168 3.46 -19.09 2.70
C ALA A 168 3.01 -18.57 4.08
N ARG A 169 2.44 -17.36 4.10
CA ARG A 169 2.02 -16.67 5.32
C ARG A 169 0.53 -16.39 5.26
N ASN A 170 -0.19 -16.68 6.32
CA ASN A 170 -1.58 -16.24 6.48
C ASN A 170 -1.66 -14.87 7.19
N GLN A 171 -0.63 -14.53 7.95
CA GLN A 171 -0.56 -13.34 8.77
C GLN A 171 0.88 -12.85 8.90
N VAL A 172 1.06 -11.54 8.97
CA VAL A 172 2.31 -10.88 9.35
C VAL A 172 1.97 -9.73 10.28
N SER A 173 2.72 -9.58 11.37
CA SER A 173 2.56 -8.46 12.29
C SER A 173 3.90 -7.78 12.54
N VAL A 174 3.88 -6.46 12.61
CA VAL A 174 5.06 -5.61 12.83
C VAL A 174 4.70 -4.45 13.76
N LEU A 175 5.71 -3.90 14.42
CA LEU A 175 5.62 -2.61 15.09
C LEU A 175 6.08 -1.52 14.14
N TRP A 176 5.34 -0.43 14.08
CA TRP A 176 5.71 0.77 13.37
C TRP A 176 5.94 1.91 14.35
N TRP A 177 7.11 2.52 14.27
CA TRP A 177 7.53 3.64 15.10
C TRP A 177 7.51 4.93 14.29
N PRO A 178 6.72 5.95 14.69
CA PRO A 178 6.67 7.20 13.95
C PRO A 178 8.01 7.95 14.02
N THR A 179 8.49 8.43 12.89
CA THR A 179 9.62 9.36 12.82
C THR A 179 9.15 10.80 13.07
N LYS A 180 10.10 11.74 13.20
CA LYS A 180 9.78 13.18 13.26
C LYS A 180 9.04 13.67 12.01
N GLU A 181 9.35 13.12 10.84
CA GLU A 181 8.68 13.45 9.57
C GLU A 181 7.22 12.99 9.57
N ALA A 182 6.90 11.84 10.18
CA ALA A 182 5.51 11.38 10.35
C ALA A 182 4.63 12.45 10.99
N LEU A 183 5.20 13.13 12.00
CA LEU A 183 4.51 14.15 12.77
C LEU A 183 4.25 15.43 11.95
N MET A 184 4.96 15.60 10.82
CA MET A 184 4.79 16.70 9.86
C MET A 184 3.65 16.48 8.86
N TYR A 185 2.98 15.32 8.90
CA TYR A 185 1.72 15.09 8.18
C TYR A 185 0.50 15.03 9.11
N PRO A 186 -0.70 15.48 8.67
CA PRO A 186 -1.91 15.43 9.49
C PRO A 186 -2.41 14.00 9.71
N GLU A 187 -2.17 13.14 8.73
CA GLU A 187 -2.61 11.75 8.73
C GLU A 187 -1.58 10.85 8.05
N VAL A 188 -1.45 9.63 8.56
CA VAL A 188 -0.59 8.58 8.00
C VAL A 188 -1.44 7.33 7.77
N LYS A 189 -1.22 6.63 6.66
CA LYS A 189 -1.85 5.34 6.37
C LYS A 189 -0.81 4.28 6.02
N PHE A 190 -1.17 3.03 6.21
CA PHE A 190 -0.35 1.88 5.85
C PHE A 190 -0.86 1.27 4.56
N ILE A 191 0.07 0.89 3.70
CA ILE A 191 -0.22 0.27 2.42
C ILE A 191 0.55 -1.03 2.36
N ALA A 192 -0.11 -2.10 1.92
CA ALA A 192 0.55 -3.33 1.58
C ALA A 192 0.21 -3.79 0.17
N ASN A 193 1.24 -4.22 -0.57
CA ASN A 193 1.06 -5.00 -1.79
C ASN A 193 1.49 -6.43 -1.45
N LEU A 194 0.65 -7.42 -1.76
CA LEU A 194 0.93 -8.82 -1.46
C LEU A 194 0.51 -9.72 -2.60
N LYS A 195 1.20 -10.85 -2.75
CA LYS A 195 0.93 -11.86 -3.77
C LYS A 195 0.30 -13.09 -3.14
N SER A 196 -0.90 -13.44 -3.59
CA SER A 196 -1.65 -14.62 -3.14
C SER A 196 -2.26 -15.32 -4.35
N MET A 197 -2.12 -16.64 -4.45
CA MET A 197 -2.61 -17.44 -5.59
C MET A 197 -2.20 -16.86 -6.96
N ASN A 198 -0.96 -16.41 -7.11
CA ASN A 198 -0.44 -15.73 -8.30
C ASN A 198 -1.08 -14.38 -8.67
N ASN A 199 -1.98 -13.84 -7.84
CA ASN A 199 -2.57 -12.52 -8.01
C ASN A 199 -1.96 -11.52 -7.03
N TRP A 200 -1.77 -10.29 -7.49
CA TRP A 200 -1.32 -9.18 -6.64
C TRP A 200 -2.51 -8.42 -6.09
N PHE A 201 -2.50 -8.18 -4.78
CA PHE A 201 -3.50 -7.39 -4.09
C PHE A 201 -2.82 -6.18 -3.46
N ARG A 202 -3.44 -5.02 -3.62
CA ARG A 202 -3.10 -3.82 -2.85
C ARG A 202 -4.18 -3.58 -1.81
N ILE A 203 -3.77 -3.46 -0.56
CA ILE A 203 -4.64 -3.18 0.58
C ILE A 203 -4.12 -1.95 1.32
N GLU A 204 -5.06 -1.16 1.84
CA GLU A 204 -4.75 0.07 2.58
C GLU A 204 -5.44 0.02 3.94
N SER A 205 -4.77 0.54 4.97
CA SER A 205 -5.38 0.72 6.28
C SER A 205 -6.28 1.96 6.28
N THR A 206 -7.14 2.05 7.30
CA THR A 206 -7.71 3.34 7.69
C THR A 206 -6.58 4.31 8.06
N SER A 207 -6.72 5.58 7.68
CA SER A 207 -5.76 6.63 8.03
C SER A 207 -5.77 6.92 9.52
N TRP A 208 -4.58 7.03 10.10
CA TRP A 208 -4.35 7.42 11.48
C TRP A 208 -4.10 8.92 11.57
N LYS A 209 -4.83 9.59 12.45
CA LYS A 209 -4.57 10.99 12.77
C LYS A 209 -3.29 11.12 13.57
N VAL A 210 -2.52 12.16 13.26
CA VAL A 210 -1.34 12.50 14.03
C VAL A 210 -1.74 13.37 15.20
N ASN A 211 -1.26 13.00 16.40
CA ASN A 211 -1.45 13.77 17.62
C ASN A 211 -0.64 15.06 17.51
N ARG A 212 -1.29 16.07 16.96
CA ARG A 212 -0.77 17.42 16.86
C ARG A 212 -1.50 18.26 17.89
N PRO A 213 -0.81 19.14 18.61
CA PRO A 213 -1.51 20.26 19.20
C PRO A 213 -2.28 20.93 18.07
N VAL A 214 -3.60 21.06 18.22
CA VAL A 214 -4.44 21.73 17.22
C VAL A 214 -3.79 23.08 16.95
N ASP A 215 -3.37 23.34 15.71
CA ASP A 215 -2.82 24.63 15.34
C ASP A 215 -3.85 25.68 15.75
N GLN A 216 -3.55 26.41 16.83
CA GLN A 216 -4.47 27.40 17.37
C GLN A 216 -4.81 28.42 16.29
N TRP A 217 -3.86 28.71 15.40
CA TRP A 217 -4.07 29.53 14.20
C TRP A 217 -5.09 28.96 13.22
N ALA A 218 -5.00 27.68 12.82
CA ALA A 218 -5.96 27.08 11.88
C ALA A 218 -7.39 27.04 12.45
N ASN A 219 -7.52 26.82 13.77
CA ASN A 219 -8.82 26.95 14.45
C ASN A 219 -9.31 28.39 14.52
N THR A 220 -8.40 29.35 14.75
CA THR A 220 -8.74 30.77 14.82
C THR A 220 -9.17 31.30 13.46
N GLU A 221 -8.51 30.88 12.37
CA GLU A 221 -8.89 31.23 10.99
C GLU A 221 -10.26 30.65 10.60
N ARG A 222 -10.55 29.40 10.96
CA ARG A 222 -11.88 28.80 10.76
C ARG A 222 -12.97 29.51 11.56
N MET A 223 -12.67 29.89 12.80
CA MET A 223 -13.58 30.69 13.63
C MET A 223 -13.78 32.09 13.06
N LEU A 224 -12.73 32.75 12.59
CA LEU A 224 -12.78 34.07 11.96
C LEU A 224 -13.58 34.04 10.67
N THR A 225 -13.40 33.04 9.80
CA THR A 225 -14.19 32.90 8.57
C THR A 225 -15.66 32.60 8.86
N GLN A 226 -15.97 31.76 9.85
CA GLN A 226 -17.36 31.59 10.29
C GLN A 226 -17.97 32.89 10.81
N TYR A 227 -17.22 33.66 11.61
CA TYR A 227 -17.69 34.93 12.16
C TYR A 227 -17.90 35.99 11.08
N GLN A 228 -17.00 36.06 10.09
CA GLN A 228 -17.13 36.95 8.94
C GLN A 228 -18.34 36.60 8.07
N ASN A 229 -18.58 35.30 7.82
CA ASN A 229 -19.76 34.84 7.08
C ASN A 229 -21.07 35.15 7.82
N LEU A 230 -21.09 34.98 9.14
CA LEU A 230 -22.23 35.38 9.98
C LEU A 230 -22.48 36.89 9.92
N GLN A 231 -21.43 37.71 10.03
CA GLN A 231 -21.57 39.16 9.90
C GLN A 231 -22.07 39.59 8.51
N HIS A 232 -21.63 38.92 7.45
CA HIS A 232 -22.10 39.20 6.10
C HIS A 232 -23.58 38.84 5.92
N ASN A 233 -24.00 37.70 6.45
CA ASN A 233 -25.41 37.27 6.42
C ASN A 233 -26.31 38.20 7.25
N MET A 234 -25.85 38.65 8.42
CA MET A 234 -26.59 39.60 9.26
C MET A 234 -26.80 40.93 8.53
N ARG A 235 -25.75 41.51 7.95
CA ARG A 235 -25.87 42.75 7.16
C ARG A 235 -26.73 42.59 5.92
N ALA A 236 -26.72 41.41 5.28
CA ALA A 236 -27.58 41.12 4.15
C ALA A 236 -29.06 41.00 4.56
N MET A 237 -29.35 40.48 5.75
CA MET A 237 -30.70 40.46 6.32
C MET A 237 -31.19 41.85 6.71
N GLU A 238 -30.35 42.67 7.34
CA GLU A 238 -30.70 44.06 7.69
C GLU A 238 -31.12 44.87 6.45
N ARG A 239 -30.36 44.75 5.34
CA ARG A 239 -30.72 45.42 4.08
C ARG A 239 -32.03 44.92 3.47
N ARG A 240 -32.44 43.68 3.75
CA ARG A 240 -33.73 43.13 3.27
C ARG A 240 -34.91 43.60 4.13
N LEU A 241 -34.66 43.91 5.40
CA LEU A 241 -35.67 44.47 6.31
C LEU A 241 -35.90 45.97 6.08
N GLU A 242 -34.92 46.69 5.53
CA GLU A 242 -35.02 48.12 5.20
C GLU A 242 -35.65 48.42 3.83
N GLN A 243 -35.98 47.40 3.03
CA GLN A 243 -36.72 47.61 1.78
C GLN A 243 -38.22 47.77 2.09
N PRO A 244 -38.84 48.92 1.80
CA PRO A 244 -40.28 49.08 1.97
C PRO A 244 -41.03 48.16 1.00
N LEU A 245 -42.08 47.51 1.52
CA LEU A 245 -43.05 46.70 0.76
C LEU A 245 -43.71 47.49 -0.37
#